data_AF-A0A397SE85-F1
#
_entry.id   AF-A0A397SE85-F1
#
_cell.length_a   1.000
_cell.length_b   1.000
_cell.length_c   1.000
_cell.angle_alpha   90.00
_cell.angle_beta   90.00
_cell.angle_gamma   90.00
#
_symmetry.space_group_name_H-M   'P 1'
#
loop_
_entity.id
_entity.type
_entity.pdbx_description
1 polymer ?
#
loop_
_entity_poly.entity_id
_entity_poly.type
_entity_poly.pdbx_seq_one_letter_code
_entity_poly.pdbx_strand_id
1 'polypeptide(L)'
;MSDLLLPCFHSHYTNQLNHLPRSIINDIWRRLTTRKYPLTVEEASGIHPEVEELLNREVNNYGKKKDRQRLKTAAIATQDGVDTLNRLYNFEQTLSEREKLLQQREQEYEKKIGQIRLEVQETESKRFHDEHEKYVDDMRKLKKKLEEHYNNKMQNISSHESDMQNFLDEKEKKIQQLTNSITLSKKDSSDIKKALSSAGKSIDKLEDKIRLLEDIILVKDNKIISLHDRLFSIVPTLTVDPTIEPKSYSSSYDKDLWNNRYSDAEIDLEIRKKYTFRIRETGYKCFPTRSLIDFNDQIAN
;
A
#
# COMPACT_ATOMS: atom_id res chain seq x y z
N MET A 1 73.48 74.06 48.75
CA MET A 1 73.72 75.49 48.45
C MET A 1 73.82 75.59 46.95
N SER A 2 72.84 76.25 46.33
CA SER A 2 72.80 76.50 44.89
C SER A 2 72.46 77.98 44.76
N ASP A 3 73.44 78.75 44.29
CA ASP A 3 73.38 80.20 44.22
C ASP A 3 72.11 80.70 43.51
N LEU A 4 71.39 81.62 44.16
CA LEU A 4 70.34 82.42 43.54
C LEU A 4 71.00 83.39 42.55
N LEU A 5 71.45 82.87 41.40
CA LEU A 5 71.80 83.68 40.26
C LEU A 5 70.54 84.44 39.84
N LEU A 6 70.57 85.77 39.96
CA LEU A 6 69.50 86.62 39.44
C LEU A 6 69.26 86.25 37.96
N PRO A 7 67.99 86.11 37.53
CA PRO A 7 67.71 85.91 36.12
C PRO A 7 68.34 87.02 35.28
N CYS A 8 69.30 86.67 34.44
CA CYS A 8 70.02 87.60 33.60
C CYS A 8 69.60 87.37 32.15
N PHE A 9 68.38 87.76 31.81
CA PHE A 9 67.91 87.67 30.42
C PHE A 9 68.55 88.76 29.57
N HIS A 10 68.80 88.46 28.29
CA HIS A 10 69.24 89.45 27.31
C HIS A 10 68.27 90.64 27.25
N SER A 11 68.79 91.85 27.04
CA SER A 11 67.98 93.07 26.88
C SER A 11 66.98 93.01 25.71
N HIS A 12 67.20 92.09 24.77
CA HIS A 12 66.26 91.81 23.67
C HIS A 12 64.86 91.42 24.18
N TYR A 13 64.77 90.79 25.35
CA TYR A 13 63.51 90.28 25.89
C TYR A 13 62.78 91.23 26.85
N THR A 14 63.27 92.46 27.04
CA THR A 14 62.70 93.42 28.01
C THR A 14 61.20 93.66 27.81
N ASN A 15 60.72 93.70 26.55
CA ASN A 15 59.31 93.88 26.25
C ASN A 15 58.44 92.73 26.80
N GLN A 16 58.85 91.47 26.64
CA GLN A 16 58.10 90.32 27.15
C GLN A 16 58.15 90.27 28.69
N LEU A 17 59.31 90.58 29.27
CA LEU A 17 59.51 90.57 30.72
C LEU A 17 58.63 91.61 31.44
N ASN A 18 58.43 92.79 30.87
CA ASN A 18 57.55 93.81 31.45
C ASN A 18 56.07 93.39 31.53
N HIS A 19 55.64 92.41 30.73
CA HIS A 19 54.27 91.89 30.76
C HIS A 19 54.07 90.76 31.79
N LEU A 20 55.14 90.32 32.46
CA LEU A 20 55.13 89.21 33.39
C LEU A 20 55.42 89.68 34.83
N PRO A 21 54.70 89.18 35.83
CA PRO A 21 55.08 89.35 37.22
C PRO A 21 56.45 88.71 37.50
N ARG A 22 57.19 89.29 38.44
CA ARG A 22 58.54 88.83 38.82
C ARG A 22 58.58 87.36 39.25
N SER A 23 57.51 86.84 39.84
CA SER A 23 57.38 85.42 40.19
C SER A 23 57.36 84.50 38.98
N ILE A 24 56.72 84.91 37.88
CA ILE A 24 56.67 84.13 36.63
C ILE A 24 58.01 84.20 35.91
N ILE A 25 58.65 85.37 35.88
CA ILE A 25 59.98 85.56 35.29
C ILE A 25 61.01 84.63 35.97
N ASN A 26 61.02 84.58 37.31
CA ASN A 26 61.90 83.69 38.06
C ASN A 26 61.63 82.21 37.78
N ASP A 27 60.35 81.83 37.62
CA ASP A 27 59.99 80.45 37.29
C ASP A 27 60.43 80.06 35.87
N ILE A 28 60.31 80.97 34.90
CA ILE A 28 60.81 80.75 33.53
C ILE A 28 62.33 80.54 33.55
N TRP A 29 63.08 81.40 34.24
CA TRP A 29 64.53 81.27 34.35
C TRP A 29 64.95 79.93 34.96
N ARG A 30 64.28 79.54 36.06
CA ARG A 30 64.49 78.23 36.67
C ARG A 30 64.21 77.10 35.69
N ARG A 31 63.09 77.18 34.94
CA ARG A 31 62.75 76.15 33.95
C ARG A 31 63.80 76.04 32.83
N LEU A 32 64.39 77.15 32.38
CA LEU A 32 65.41 77.11 31.33
C LEU A 32 66.72 76.48 31.81
N THR A 33 67.10 76.76 33.06
CA THR A 33 68.38 76.35 33.65
C THR A 33 68.35 75.03 34.44
N THR A 34 67.16 74.49 34.75
CA THR A 34 67.02 73.25 35.55
C THR A 34 66.15 72.17 34.90
N ARG A 35 65.82 72.28 33.61
CA ARG A 35 65.07 71.25 32.87
C ARG A 35 65.94 70.01 32.58
N LYS A 36 65.31 68.95 32.05
CA LYS A 36 65.98 67.67 31.71
C LYS A 36 67.17 67.85 30.74
N TYR A 37 67.12 68.88 29.90
CA TYR A 37 68.24 69.37 29.09
C TYR A 37 68.32 70.89 29.34
N PRO A 38 69.09 71.33 30.35
CA PRO A 38 69.15 72.74 30.71
C PRO A 38 70.02 73.49 29.70
N LEU A 39 69.59 74.70 29.34
CA LEU A 39 70.46 75.64 28.64
C LEU A 39 71.58 76.07 29.58
N THR A 40 72.77 76.27 29.05
CA THR A 40 73.85 76.91 29.82
C THR A 40 73.43 78.33 30.22
N VAL A 41 74.04 78.89 31.28
CA VAL A 41 73.66 80.22 31.76
C VAL A 41 73.92 81.27 30.67
N GLU A 42 74.94 81.07 29.85
CA GLU A 42 75.30 81.90 28.70
C GLU A 42 74.26 81.79 27.58
N GLU A 43 73.77 80.59 27.26
CA GLU A 43 72.71 80.40 26.26
C GLU A 43 71.36 80.93 26.75
N ALA A 44 71.03 80.73 28.02
CA ALA A 44 69.78 81.23 28.63
C ALA A 44 69.78 82.75 28.82
N SER A 45 70.96 83.35 29.01
CA SER A 45 71.14 84.80 29.07
C SER A 45 71.30 85.47 27.71
N GLY A 46 71.65 84.70 26.66
CA GLY A 46 71.78 85.15 25.28
C GLY A 46 70.45 85.19 24.52
N ILE A 47 70.52 85.52 23.23
CA ILE A 47 69.36 85.45 22.33
C ILE A 47 69.23 84.00 21.85
N HIS A 48 68.31 83.25 22.45
CA HIS A 48 68.09 81.85 22.16
C HIS A 48 66.61 81.56 21.81
N PRO A 49 66.31 80.80 20.73
CA PRO A 49 64.94 80.57 20.28
C PRO A 49 64.03 79.95 21.35
N GLU A 50 64.53 79.00 22.14
CA GLU A 50 63.74 78.36 23.20
C GLU A 50 63.37 79.31 24.34
N VAL A 51 64.22 80.31 24.61
CA VAL A 51 63.97 81.33 25.64
C VAL A 51 62.84 82.25 25.17
N GLU A 52 62.91 82.68 23.91
CA GLU A 52 61.90 83.54 23.29
C GLU A 52 60.52 82.86 23.19
N GLU A 53 60.49 81.59 22.75
CA GLU A 53 59.26 80.82 22.65
C GLU A 53 58.59 80.66 24.03
N LEU A 54 59.38 80.33 25.05
CA LEU A 54 58.87 80.14 26.40
C LEU A 54 58.35 81.44 27.01
N LEU A 55 59.05 82.56 26.81
CA LEU A 55 58.60 83.88 27.25
C LEU A 55 57.29 84.29 26.57
N ASN A 56 57.21 84.18 25.24
CA ASN A 56 55.99 84.50 24.48
C ASN A 56 54.79 83.66 24.94
N ARG A 57 55.01 82.35 25.17
CA ARG A 57 53.98 81.44 25.68
C ARG A 57 53.47 81.88 27.05
N GLU A 58 54.36 82.21 27.97
CA GLU A 58 53.96 82.60 29.33
C GLU A 58 53.29 83.98 29.36
N VAL A 59 53.72 84.93 28.52
CA VAL A 59 53.02 86.23 28.34
C VAL A 59 51.57 86.01 27.90
N ASN A 60 51.35 85.18 26.89
CA ASN A 60 50.00 84.86 26.39
C ASN A 60 49.14 84.16 27.45
N ASN A 61 49.73 83.19 28.17
CA ASN A 61 49.03 82.45 29.22
C ASN A 61 48.61 83.38 30.38
N TYR A 62 49.50 84.28 30.80
CA TYR A 62 49.20 85.23 31.86
C TYR A 62 48.09 86.21 31.45
N GLY A 63 48.14 86.72 30.21
CA GLY A 63 47.08 87.57 29.64
C GLY A 63 45.71 86.90 29.68
N LYS A 64 45.60 85.68 29.14
CA LYS A 64 44.34 84.89 29.17
C LYS A 64 43.82 84.64 30.58
N LYS A 65 44.72 84.37 31.53
CA LYS A 65 44.33 84.14 32.93
C LYS A 65 43.82 85.42 33.59
N LYS A 66 44.48 86.55 33.34
CA LYS A 66 44.07 87.87 33.83
C LYS A 66 42.72 88.29 33.28
N ASP A 67 42.47 88.09 31.98
CA ASP A 67 41.20 88.44 31.34
C ASP A 67 40.03 87.58 31.85
N ARG A 68 40.24 86.27 32.05
CA ARG A 68 39.25 85.40 32.70
C ARG A 68 38.90 85.86 34.11
N GLN A 69 39.91 86.29 34.88
CA GLN A 69 39.68 86.81 36.22
C GLN A 69 38.88 88.12 36.17
N ARG A 70 39.20 89.03 35.23
CA ARG A 70 38.45 90.28 35.02
C ARG A 70 36.99 90.01 34.64
N LEU A 71 36.72 89.08 33.72
CA LEU A 71 35.36 88.70 33.32
C LEU A 71 34.57 88.10 34.50
N LYS A 72 35.19 87.23 35.30
CA LYS A 72 34.57 86.65 36.49
C LYS A 72 34.23 87.72 37.54
N THR A 73 35.13 88.67 37.79
CA THR A 73 34.88 89.77 38.73
C THR A 73 33.84 90.76 38.19
N ALA A 74 33.84 91.05 36.89
CA ALA A 74 32.85 91.91 36.25
C ALA A 74 31.43 91.31 36.33
N ALA A 75 31.28 90.02 36.05
CA ALA A 75 29.98 89.33 36.13
C ALA A 75 29.38 89.29 37.54
N ILE A 76 30.20 89.36 38.59
CA ILE A 76 29.76 89.37 40.00
C ILE A 76 29.43 90.79 40.49
N ALA A 77 30.07 91.83 39.93
CA ALA A 77 29.94 93.22 40.39
C ALA A 77 28.81 94.01 39.70
N THR A 78 28.24 93.51 38.60
CA THR A 78 27.16 94.15 37.85
C THR A 78 25.78 93.62 38.26
N GLN A 79 24.80 94.51 38.45
CA GLN A 79 23.38 94.19 38.69
C GLN A 79 22.81 93.17 37.68
N ASP A 80 23.33 93.15 36.45
CA ASP A 80 22.97 92.25 35.33
C ASP A 80 23.34 90.76 35.58
N GLY A 81 24.35 90.51 36.43
CA GLY A 81 24.76 89.15 36.81
C GLY A 81 23.80 88.48 37.80
N VAL A 82 23.19 89.28 38.69
CA VAL A 82 22.14 88.83 39.63
C VAL A 82 20.87 88.47 38.86
N ASP A 83 20.50 89.26 37.84
CA ASP A 83 19.37 88.97 36.96
C ASP A 83 19.58 87.70 36.13
N THR A 84 20.80 87.48 35.63
CA THR A 84 21.15 86.24 34.89
C THR A 84 21.03 85.00 35.78
N LEU A 85 21.47 85.08 37.05
CA LEU A 85 21.35 83.98 38.01
C LEU A 85 19.89 83.68 38.38
N ASN A 86 19.08 84.70 38.63
CA ASN A 86 17.65 84.54 38.89
C ASN A 86 16.92 83.91 37.70
N ARG A 87 17.30 84.28 36.47
CA ARG A 87 16.74 83.69 35.25
C ARG A 87 17.08 82.21 35.11
N LEU A 88 18.32 81.83 35.42
CA LEU A 88 18.75 80.42 35.43
C LEU A 88 18.03 79.60 36.50
N TYR A 89 17.87 80.14 37.71
CA TYR A 89 17.11 79.49 38.77
C TYR A 89 15.64 79.24 38.37
N ASN A 90 14.99 80.22 37.74
CA ASN A 90 13.63 80.06 37.22
C ASN A 90 13.55 79.04 36.08
N PHE A 91 14.58 78.96 35.22
CA PHE A 91 14.69 77.91 34.19
C PHE A 91 14.82 76.52 34.81
N GLU A 92 15.62 76.36 35.85
CA GLU A 92 15.82 75.10 36.56
C GLU A 92 14.51 74.62 37.21
N GLN A 93 13.74 75.52 37.81
CA GLN A 93 12.40 75.20 38.33
C GLN A 93 11.44 74.75 37.21
N THR A 94 11.43 75.47 36.08
CA THR A 94 10.59 75.12 34.92
C THR A 94 10.96 73.75 34.34
N LEU A 95 12.25 73.41 34.30
CA LEU A 95 12.72 72.10 33.87
C LEU A 95 12.29 70.99 34.84
N SER A 96 12.39 71.23 36.15
CA SER A 96 11.94 70.27 37.16
C SER A 96 10.44 69.97 37.06
N GLU A 97 9.62 70.99 36.86
CA GLU A 97 8.17 70.83 36.64
C GLU A 97 7.86 70.03 35.36
N ARG A 98 8.57 70.34 34.27
CA ARG A 98 8.42 69.63 33.00
C ARG A 98 8.84 68.16 33.11
N GLU A 99 9.91 67.87 33.84
CA GLU A 99 10.39 66.50 34.07
C GLU A 99 9.37 65.68 34.86
N LYS A 100 8.75 66.27 35.90
CA LYS A 100 7.66 65.62 36.64
C LYS A 100 6.45 65.30 35.76
N LEU A 101 6.06 66.23 34.88
CA LEU A 101 4.96 66.00 33.92
C LEU A 101 5.28 64.88 32.92
N LEU A 102 6.53 64.80 32.45
CA LEU A 102 6.96 63.73 31.55
C LEU A 102 6.95 62.37 32.24
N GLN A 103 7.45 62.28 33.48
CA GLN A 103 7.41 61.06 34.28
C GLN A 103 5.97 60.58 34.52
N GLN A 104 5.04 61.49 34.80
CA GLN A 104 3.62 61.13 34.93
C GLN A 104 3.05 60.56 33.63
N ARG A 105 3.34 61.19 32.48
CA ARG A 105 2.94 60.68 31.16
C ARG A 105 3.55 59.32 30.86
N GLU A 106 4.83 59.13 31.18
CA GLU A 106 5.53 57.86 30.97
C GLU A 106 4.86 56.74 31.76
N GLN A 107 4.55 56.96 33.05
CA GLN A 107 3.79 56.02 33.86
C GLN A 107 2.39 55.75 33.31
N GLU A 108 1.72 56.76 32.75
CA GLU A 108 0.42 56.58 32.10
C GLU A 108 0.52 55.68 30.86
N TYR A 109 1.54 55.90 30.02
CA TYR A 109 1.78 55.08 28.83
C TYR A 109 2.19 53.65 29.19
N GLU A 110 3.02 53.45 30.22
CA GLU A 110 3.36 52.11 30.70
C GLU A 110 2.13 51.33 31.14
N LYS A 111 1.21 51.96 31.88
CA LYS A 111 -0.06 51.33 32.28
C LYS A 111 -0.91 50.95 31.06
N LYS A 112 -1.03 51.85 30.08
CA LYS A 112 -1.79 51.59 28.85
C LYS A 112 -1.17 50.45 28.03
N ILE A 113 0.15 50.42 27.90
CA ILE A 113 0.86 49.34 27.21
C ILE A 113 0.64 48.00 27.93
N GLY A 114 0.71 47.99 29.26
CA GLY A 114 0.43 46.81 30.07
C GLY A 114 -0.99 46.28 29.85
N GLN A 115 -1.98 47.17 29.81
CA GLN A 115 -3.37 46.80 29.57
C GLN A 115 -3.60 46.25 28.17
N ILE A 116 -3.06 46.91 27.14
CA ILE A 116 -3.14 46.42 25.75
C ILE A 116 -2.48 45.05 25.62
N ARG A 117 -1.33 44.82 26.28
CA ARG A 117 -0.65 43.52 26.26
C ARG A 117 -1.52 42.40 26.84
N LEU A 118 -2.24 42.66 27.94
CA LEU A 118 -3.16 41.70 28.53
C LEU A 118 -4.34 41.41 27.61
N GLU A 119 -4.96 42.45 27.04
CA GLU A 119 -6.09 42.28 26.10
C GLU A 119 -5.69 41.50 24.84
N VAL A 120 -4.51 41.78 24.28
CA VAL A 120 -3.97 41.01 23.14
C VAL A 120 -3.74 39.56 23.53
N GLN A 121 -3.14 39.31 24.71
CA GLN A 121 -2.89 37.94 25.16
C GLN A 121 -4.18 37.14 25.38
N GLU A 122 -5.22 37.76 25.97
CA GLU A 122 -6.51 37.12 26.18
C GLU A 122 -7.22 36.81 24.86
N THR A 123 -7.21 37.77 23.93
CA THR A 123 -7.85 37.60 22.61
C THR A 123 -7.14 36.54 21.77
N GLU A 124 -5.82 36.51 21.77
CA GLU A 124 -5.04 35.45 21.11
C GLU A 124 -5.30 34.09 21.76
N SER A 125 -5.30 34.00 23.08
CA SER A 125 -5.58 32.76 23.82
C SER A 125 -6.97 32.22 23.48
N LYS A 126 -7.97 33.09 23.40
CA LYS A 126 -9.33 32.71 23.01
C LYS A 126 -9.39 32.23 21.55
N ARG A 127 -8.76 32.95 20.61
CA ARG A 127 -8.70 32.52 19.20
C ARG A 127 -8.06 31.15 19.05
N PHE A 128 -6.94 30.90 19.73
CA PHE A 128 -6.28 29.59 19.71
C PHE A 128 -7.16 28.49 20.30
N HIS A 129 -7.89 28.80 21.38
CA HIS A 129 -8.81 27.85 21.98
C HIS A 129 -9.93 27.45 21.01
N ASP A 130 -10.59 28.43 20.39
CA ASP A 130 -11.69 28.21 19.44
C ASP A 130 -11.20 27.43 18.19
N GLU A 131 -10.02 27.75 17.66
CA GLU A 131 -9.40 27.02 16.54
C GLU A 131 -9.08 25.57 16.91
N HIS A 132 -8.56 25.34 18.12
CA HIS A 132 -8.26 23.99 18.62
C HIS A 132 -9.54 23.18 18.84
N GLU A 133 -10.59 23.77 19.41
CA GLU A 133 -11.89 23.11 19.60
C GLU A 133 -12.46 22.67 18.25
N LYS A 134 -12.44 23.55 17.25
CA LYS A 134 -12.88 23.23 15.89
C LYS A 134 -12.08 22.06 15.29
N TYR A 135 -10.76 22.05 15.45
CA TYR A 135 -9.91 20.95 14.99
C TYR A 135 -10.28 19.62 15.68
N VAL A 136 -10.48 19.63 17.00
CA VAL A 136 -10.90 18.46 17.77
C VAL A 136 -12.25 17.93 17.28
N ASP A 137 -13.20 18.81 17.00
CA ASP A 137 -14.51 18.44 16.47
C ASP A 137 -14.42 17.80 15.09
N ASP A 138 -13.59 18.33 14.19
CA ASP A 138 -13.38 17.76 12.87
C ASP A 138 -12.67 16.40 12.95
N MET A 139 -11.70 16.25 13.85
CA MET A 139 -11.10 14.96 14.17
C MET A 139 -12.12 13.95 14.70
N ARG A 140 -13.06 14.38 15.57
CA ARG A 140 -14.13 13.53 16.09
C ARG A 140 -15.09 13.09 14.99
N LYS A 141 -15.46 13.98 14.07
CA LYS A 141 -16.27 13.66 12.89
C LYS A 141 -15.56 12.66 11.97
N LEU A 142 -14.28 12.87 11.71
CA LEU A 142 -13.49 11.97 10.85
C LEU A 142 -13.38 10.58 11.47
N LYS A 143 -13.10 10.51 12.78
CA LYS A 143 -13.09 9.24 13.54
C LYS A 143 -14.42 8.50 13.40
N LYS A 144 -15.55 9.20 13.60
CA LYS A 144 -16.89 8.60 13.47
C LYS A 144 -17.14 8.05 12.07
N LYS A 145 -16.80 8.81 11.02
CA LYS A 145 -16.93 8.35 9.62
C LYS A 145 -16.08 7.10 9.35
N LEU A 146 -14.86 7.05 9.88
CA LEU A 146 -13.98 5.89 9.72
C LEU A 146 -14.53 4.65 10.41
N GLU A 147 -15.08 4.81 11.61
CA GLU A 147 -15.71 3.74 12.39
C GLU A 147 -16.97 3.21 11.71
N GLU A 148 -17.85 4.09 11.20
CA GLU A 148 -19.01 3.72 10.41
C GLU A 148 -18.62 2.96 9.13
N HIS A 149 -17.60 3.44 8.41
CA HIS A 149 -17.09 2.76 7.22
C HIS A 149 -16.56 1.36 7.55
N TYR A 150 -15.82 1.22 8.64
CA TYR A 150 -15.32 -0.09 9.09
C TYR A 150 -16.47 -1.04 9.45
N ASN A 151 -17.44 -0.57 10.25
CA ASN A 151 -18.59 -1.37 10.67
C ASN A 151 -19.44 -1.82 9.47
N ASN A 152 -19.71 -0.91 8.51
CA ASN A 152 -20.43 -1.25 7.29
C ASN A 152 -19.69 -2.31 6.46
N LYS A 153 -18.35 -2.17 6.34
CA LYS A 153 -17.54 -3.16 5.62
C LYS A 153 -17.60 -4.53 6.31
N MET A 154 -17.49 -4.57 7.63
CA MET A 154 -17.57 -5.81 8.41
C MET A 154 -18.95 -6.47 8.28
N GLN A 155 -20.03 -5.68 8.33
CA GLN A 155 -21.39 -6.19 8.16
C GLN A 155 -21.60 -6.78 6.75
N ASN A 156 -21.10 -6.11 5.71
CA ASN A 156 -21.19 -6.62 4.34
C ASN A 156 -20.42 -7.93 4.16
N ILE A 157 -19.22 -8.04 4.74
CA ILE A 157 -18.44 -9.28 4.72
C ILE A 157 -19.19 -10.39 5.45
N SER A 158 -19.71 -10.10 6.64
CA SER A 158 -20.49 -11.07 7.43
C SER A 158 -21.74 -11.55 6.70
N SER A 159 -22.46 -10.67 6.01
CA SER A 159 -23.60 -11.03 5.16
C SER A 159 -23.17 -11.94 4.01
N HIS A 160 -22.11 -11.57 3.29
CA HIS A 160 -21.62 -12.36 2.16
C HIS A 160 -21.11 -13.75 2.59
N GLU A 161 -20.42 -13.83 3.73
CA GLU A 161 -19.99 -15.10 4.31
C GLU A 161 -21.18 -16.00 4.66
N SER A 162 -22.25 -15.43 5.22
CA SER A 162 -23.48 -16.18 5.51
C SER A 162 -24.16 -16.71 4.24
N ASP A 163 -24.23 -15.89 3.19
CA ASP A 163 -24.78 -16.30 1.90
C ASP A 163 -23.97 -17.43 1.26
N MET A 164 -22.64 -17.33 1.30
CA MET A 164 -21.74 -18.38 0.82
C MET A 164 -21.91 -19.67 1.62
N GLN A 165 -22.04 -19.57 2.95
CA GLN A 165 -22.25 -20.75 3.79
C GLN A 165 -23.56 -21.46 3.44
N ASN A 166 -24.65 -20.70 3.26
CA ASN A 166 -25.94 -21.25 2.85
C ASN A 166 -25.86 -21.95 1.48
N PHE A 167 -25.14 -21.35 0.52
CA PHE A 167 -24.92 -21.95 -0.79
C PHE A 167 -24.11 -23.25 -0.71
N LEU A 168 -23.05 -23.28 0.11
CA LEU A 168 -22.24 -24.48 0.32
C LEU A 168 -23.08 -25.60 0.94
N ASP A 169 -23.87 -25.31 1.96
CA ASP A 169 -24.75 -26.29 2.61
C ASP A 169 -25.78 -26.87 1.63
N GLU A 170 -26.30 -26.06 0.71
CA GLU A 170 -27.21 -26.52 -0.34
C GLU A 170 -26.51 -27.46 -1.34
N LYS A 171 -25.27 -27.13 -1.73
CA LYS A 171 -24.46 -27.99 -2.61
C LYS A 171 -24.07 -29.29 -1.94
N GLU A 172 -23.74 -29.26 -0.65
CA GLU A 172 -23.43 -30.46 0.14
C GLU A 172 -24.62 -31.42 0.17
N LYS A 173 -25.85 -30.91 0.41
CA LYS A 173 -27.08 -31.71 0.35
C LYS A 173 -27.28 -32.37 -1.01
N LYS A 174 -27.03 -31.64 -2.12
CA LYS A 174 -27.13 -32.19 -3.48
C LYS A 174 -26.07 -33.25 -3.75
N ILE A 175 -24.84 -33.04 -3.29
CA ILE A 175 -23.76 -34.04 -3.38
C ILE A 175 -24.15 -35.31 -2.63
N GLN A 176 -24.71 -35.20 -1.43
CA GLN A 176 -25.18 -36.36 -0.66
C GLN A 176 -26.30 -37.13 -1.37
N GLN A 177 -27.26 -36.42 -1.97
CA GLN A 177 -28.34 -37.04 -2.77
C GLN A 177 -27.80 -37.80 -3.98
N LEU A 178 -26.90 -37.19 -4.74
CA LEU A 178 -26.25 -37.82 -5.89
C LEU A 178 -25.42 -39.04 -5.46
N THR A 179 -24.70 -38.93 -4.35
CA THR A 179 -23.90 -40.03 -3.79
C THR A 179 -24.78 -41.23 -3.46
N ASN A 180 -25.93 -41.01 -2.80
CA ASN A 180 -26.88 -42.07 -2.48
C ASN A 180 -27.48 -42.71 -3.75
N SER A 181 -27.74 -41.91 -4.78
CA SER A 181 -28.26 -42.41 -6.07
C SER A 181 -27.23 -43.27 -6.79
N ILE A 182 -25.96 -42.87 -6.76
CA ILE A 182 -24.84 -43.62 -7.34
C ILE A 182 -24.62 -44.95 -6.60
N THR A 183 -24.68 -44.96 -5.28
CA THR A 183 -24.51 -46.22 -4.51
C THR A 183 -25.63 -47.21 -4.79
N LEU A 184 -26.87 -46.74 -4.93
CA LEU A 184 -28.00 -47.58 -5.33
C LEU A 184 -27.80 -48.15 -6.75
N SER A 185 -27.49 -47.29 -7.73
CA SER A 185 -27.27 -47.73 -9.11
C SER A 185 -26.10 -48.72 -9.25
N LYS A 186 -25.03 -48.55 -8.48
CA LYS A 186 -23.92 -49.51 -8.41
C LYS A 186 -24.36 -50.87 -7.87
N LYS A 187 -25.23 -50.90 -6.87
CA LYS A 187 -25.80 -52.14 -6.33
C LYS A 187 -26.63 -52.85 -7.40
N ASP A 188 -27.55 -52.13 -8.04
CA ASP A 188 -28.41 -52.68 -9.08
C ASP A 188 -27.59 -53.24 -10.25
N SER A 189 -26.54 -52.53 -10.68
CA SER A 189 -25.62 -53.00 -11.73
C SER A 189 -24.92 -54.30 -11.35
N SER A 190 -24.50 -54.45 -10.09
CA SER A 190 -23.92 -55.70 -9.59
C SER A 190 -24.94 -56.84 -9.63
N ASP A 191 -26.18 -56.59 -9.23
CA ASP A 191 -27.22 -57.61 -9.19
C ASP A 191 -27.65 -58.03 -10.61
N ILE A 192 -27.77 -57.08 -11.54
CA ILE A 192 -27.98 -57.36 -12.97
C ILE A 192 -26.84 -58.21 -13.53
N LYS A 193 -25.58 -57.89 -13.22
CA LYS A 193 -24.41 -58.67 -13.68
C LYS A 193 -24.46 -60.13 -13.21
N LYS A 194 -24.90 -60.36 -11.97
CA LYS A 194 -25.10 -61.73 -11.42
C LYS A 194 -26.23 -62.46 -12.14
N ALA A 195 -27.35 -61.78 -12.37
CA ALA A 195 -28.50 -62.35 -13.09
C ALA A 195 -28.12 -62.75 -14.52
N LEU A 196 -27.41 -61.89 -15.26
CA LEU A 196 -26.89 -62.18 -16.60
C LEU A 196 -25.96 -63.40 -16.62
N SER A 197 -25.05 -63.50 -15.65
CA SER A 197 -24.14 -64.66 -15.54
C SER A 197 -24.90 -65.97 -15.29
N SER A 198 -26.01 -65.92 -14.55
CA SER A 198 -26.87 -67.09 -14.29
C SER A 198 -27.70 -67.47 -15.52
N ALA A 199 -28.25 -66.47 -16.23
CA ALA A 199 -29.00 -66.65 -17.45
C ALA A 199 -28.13 -67.25 -18.56
N GLY A 200 -26.90 -66.73 -18.75
CA GLY A 200 -25.92 -67.26 -19.70
C GLY A 200 -25.67 -68.76 -19.51
N LYS A 201 -25.38 -69.19 -18.27
CA LYS A 201 -25.21 -70.63 -17.94
C LYS A 201 -26.45 -71.48 -18.24
N SER A 202 -27.63 -70.90 -18.18
CA SER A 202 -28.88 -71.61 -18.47
C SER A 202 -29.12 -71.71 -19.97
N ILE A 203 -28.76 -70.68 -20.74
CA ILE A 203 -28.75 -70.68 -22.21
C ILE A 203 -27.75 -71.72 -22.71
N ASP A 204 -26.51 -71.75 -22.22
CA ASP A 204 -25.49 -72.73 -22.61
C ASP A 204 -26.02 -74.17 -22.47
N LYS A 205 -26.67 -74.48 -21.34
CA LYS A 205 -27.29 -75.80 -21.10
C LYS A 205 -28.44 -76.12 -22.06
N LEU A 206 -29.19 -75.11 -22.49
CA LEU A 206 -30.27 -75.30 -23.46
C LEU A 206 -29.70 -75.51 -24.86
N GLU A 207 -28.66 -74.78 -25.24
CA GLU A 207 -27.94 -74.98 -26.50
C GLU A 207 -27.37 -76.41 -26.60
N ASP A 208 -26.74 -76.91 -25.53
CA ASP A 208 -26.23 -78.28 -25.47
C ASP A 208 -27.36 -79.31 -25.67
N LYS A 209 -28.54 -79.09 -25.07
CA LYS A 209 -29.70 -79.95 -25.26
C LYS A 209 -30.27 -79.89 -26.66
N ILE A 210 -30.31 -78.71 -27.27
CA ILE A 210 -30.77 -78.53 -28.66
C ILE A 210 -29.85 -79.31 -29.61
N ARG A 211 -28.53 -79.17 -29.47
CA ARG A 211 -27.56 -79.92 -30.29
C ARG A 211 -27.75 -81.43 -30.16
N LEU A 212 -27.94 -81.94 -28.95
CA LEU A 212 -28.20 -83.36 -28.72
C LEU A 212 -29.50 -83.82 -29.42
N LEU A 213 -30.56 -83.01 -29.39
CA LEU A 213 -31.81 -83.32 -30.07
C LEU A 213 -31.66 -83.29 -31.59
N GLU A 214 -30.92 -82.33 -32.13
CA GLU A 214 -30.59 -82.24 -33.56
C GLU A 214 -29.85 -83.50 -34.03
N ASP A 215 -28.85 -83.97 -33.28
CA ASP A 215 -28.12 -85.21 -33.55
C ASP A 215 -29.03 -86.44 -33.54
N ILE A 216 -29.92 -86.55 -32.54
CA ILE A 216 -30.90 -87.65 -32.45
C ILE A 216 -31.85 -87.64 -33.65
N ILE A 217 -32.37 -86.47 -34.02
CA ILE A 217 -33.26 -86.31 -35.17
C ILE A 217 -32.53 -86.75 -36.44
N LEU A 218 -31.28 -86.31 -36.64
CA LEU A 218 -30.47 -86.67 -37.79
C LEU A 218 -30.28 -88.19 -37.93
N VAL A 219 -29.95 -88.87 -36.82
CA VAL A 219 -29.79 -90.34 -36.81
C VAL A 219 -31.10 -91.04 -37.16
N LYS A 220 -32.23 -90.55 -36.63
CA LYS A 220 -33.56 -91.11 -36.92
C LYS A 220 -33.94 -90.91 -38.38
N ASP A 221 -33.78 -89.70 -38.91
CA ASP A 221 -34.05 -89.36 -40.31
C ASP A 221 -33.25 -90.26 -41.26
N ASN A 222 -31.95 -90.42 -41.01
CA ASN A 222 -31.09 -91.33 -41.76
C ASN A 222 -31.56 -92.78 -41.71
N LYS A 223 -32.03 -93.24 -40.54
CA LYS A 223 -32.54 -94.60 -40.37
C LYS A 223 -33.84 -94.81 -41.15
N ILE A 224 -34.75 -93.84 -41.11
CA ILE A 224 -36.00 -93.83 -41.90
C ILE A 224 -35.66 -93.93 -43.40
N ILE A 225 -34.77 -93.07 -43.89
CA ILE A 225 -34.33 -93.07 -45.28
C ILE A 225 -33.72 -94.42 -45.68
N SER A 226 -32.81 -94.96 -44.87
CA SER A 226 -32.14 -96.24 -45.14
C SER A 226 -33.13 -97.41 -45.20
N LEU A 227 -34.11 -97.46 -44.30
CA LEU A 227 -35.16 -98.48 -44.30
C LEU A 227 -36.10 -98.32 -45.50
N HIS A 228 -36.50 -97.09 -45.82
CA HIS A 228 -37.31 -96.77 -46.98
C HIS A 228 -36.61 -97.20 -48.28
N ASP A 229 -35.33 -96.88 -48.45
CA ASP A 229 -34.54 -97.27 -49.62
C ASP A 229 -34.41 -98.80 -49.74
N ARG A 230 -34.21 -99.49 -48.61
CA ARG A 230 -34.15 -100.95 -48.59
C ARG A 230 -35.49 -101.58 -48.97
N LEU A 231 -36.61 -101.06 -48.45
CA LEU A 231 -37.95 -101.55 -48.79
C LEU A 231 -38.25 -101.31 -50.28
N PHE A 232 -37.96 -100.12 -50.79
CA PHE A 232 -38.12 -99.80 -52.20
C PHE A 232 -37.29 -100.70 -53.11
N SER A 233 -36.07 -101.07 -52.70
CA SER A 233 -35.23 -102.02 -53.43
C SER A 233 -35.78 -103.45 -53.45
N ILE A 234 -36.50 -103.90 -52.41
CA ILE A 234 -37.07 -105.26 -52.33
C ILE A 234 -38.41 -105.32 -53.07
N VAL A 235 -39.21 -104.26 -52.97
CA VAL A 235 -40.54 -104.15 -53.59
C VAL A 235 -40.62 -102.86 -54.40
N PRO A 236 -40.11 -102.86 -55.66
CA PRO A 236 -40.16 -101.67 -56.51
C PRO A 236 -41.58 -101.21 -56.87
N THR A 237 -42.58 -102.07 -56.65
CA THR A 237 -44.00 -101.77 -56.87
C THR A 237 -44.65 -101.04 -55.69
N LEU A 238 -43.92 -100.82 -54.59
CA LEU A 238 -44.43 -100.07 -53.44
C LEU A 238 -44.49 -98.58 -53.80
N THR A 239 -45.64 -97.93 -53.55
CA THR A 239 -45.81 -96.49 -53.81
C THR A 239 -44.76 -95.69 -53.05
N VAL A 240 -44.00 -94.85 -53.76
CA VAL A 240 -43.02 -93.92 -53.17
C VAL A 240 -43.72 -93.04 -52.15
N ASP A 241 -43.22 -92.99 -50.91
CA ASP A 241 -43.78 -92.12 -49.88
C ASP A 241 -43.52 -90.65 -50.25
N PRO A 242 -44.55 -89.80 -50.45
CA PRO A 242 -44.37 -88.42 -50.86
C PRO A 242 -43.80 -87.52 -49.74
N THR A 243 -43.64 -88.04 -48.52
CA THR A 243 -43.09 -87.33 -47.36
C THR A 243 -41.59 -87.57 -47.16
N ILE A 244 -41.00 -88.54 -47.85
CA ILE A 244 -39.57 -88.86 -47.80
C ILE A 244 -38.91 -88.40 -49.09
N GLU A 245 -37.81 -87.66 -48.99
CA GLU A 245 -37.09 -87.17 -50.16
C GLU A 245 -36.59 -88.35 -51.03
N PRO A 246 -36.88 -88.37 -52.35
CA PRO A 246 -36.51 -89.48 -53.22
C PRO A 246 -34.99 -89.51 -53.49
N LYS A 247 -34.47 -90.69 -53.82
CA LYS A 247 -33.03 -90.86 -54.15
C LYS A 247 -32.65 -90.23 -55.50
N SER A 248 -33.61 -90.16 -56.43
CA SER A 248 -33.48 -89.52 -57.74
C SER A 248 -34.77 -88.79 -58.06
N TYR A 249 -34.68 -87.60 -58.64
CA TYR A 249 -35.85 -86.81 -59.04
C TYR A 249 -36.29 -87.16 -60.46
N SER A 250 -37.60 -87.23 -60.67
CA SER A 250 -38.23 -87.43 -61.99
C SER A 250 -38.10 -86.22 -62.91
N SER A 251 -37.95 -85.02 -62.33
CA SER A 251 -37.85 -83.76 -63.07
C SER A 251 -37.03 -82.71 -62.29
N SER A 252 -36.62 -81.64 -62.98
CA SER A 252 -36.02 -80.47 -62.32
C SER A 252 -36.99 -79.76 -61.39
N TYR A 253 -38.28 -79.73 -61.76
CA TYR A 253 -39.35 -79.13 -60.94
C TYR A 253 -39.49 -79.82 -59.57
N ASP A 254 -39.45 -81.16 -59.55
CA ASP A 254 -39.54 -81.92 -58.30
C ASP A 254 -38.35 -81.65 -57.39
N LYS A 255 -37.14 -81.51 -57.97
CA LYS A 255 -35.93 -81.17 -57.23
C LYS A 255 -36.05 -79.79 -56.57
N ASP A 256 -36.53 -78.79 -57.30
CA ASP A 256 -36.71 -77.43 -56.77
C ASP A 256 -37.78 -77.37 -55.69
N LEU A 257 -38.86 -78.14 -55.83
CA LEU A 257 -39.90 -78.27 -54.80
C LEU A 257 -39.34 -78.83 -53.48
N TRP A 258 -38.50 -79.86 -53.55
CA TRP A 258 -37.83 -80.41 -52.36
C TRP A 258 -36.78 -79.45 -51.78
N ASN A 259 -36.09 -78.67 -52.60
CA ASN A 259 -35.19 -77.61 -52.15
C ASN A 259 -35.92 -76.51 -51.37
N ASN A 260 -37.04 -76.01 -51.88
CA ASN A 260 -37.83 -75.00 -51.20
C ASN A 260 -38.35 -75.52 -49.86
N ARG A 261 -38.88 -76.76 -49.82
CA ARG A 261 -39.29 -77.40 -48.57
C ARG A 261 -38.16 -77.52 -47.56
N TYR A 262 -36.94 -77.80 -48.01
CA TYR A 262 -35.76 -77.89 -47.13
C TYR A 262 -35.41 -76.54 -46.51
N SER A 263 -35.41 -75.46 -47.30
CA SER A 263 -35.19 -74.10 -46.82
C SER A 263 -36.31 -73.61 -45.91
N ASP A 264 -37.56 -73.90 -46.25
CA ASP A 264 -38.70 -73.52 -45.42
C ASP A 264 -38.68 -74.26 -44.07
N ALA A 265 -38.19 -75.50 -44.03
CA ALA A 265 -38.05 -76.29 -42.80
C ALA A 265 -37.03 -75.72 -41.79
N GLU A 266 -36.18 -74.78 -42.20
CA GLU A 266 -35.28 -74.03 -41.30
C GLU A 266 -36.03 -73.04 -40.42
N ILE A 267 -37.17 -72.54 -40.91
CA ILE A 267 -37.97 -71.49 -40.26
C ILE A 267 -39.30 -72.06 -39.75
N ASP A 268 -39.91 -72.98 -40.49
CA ASP A 268 -41.19 -73.60 -40.18
C ASP A 268 -41.02 -75.04 -39.64
N LEU A 269 -41.24 -75.17 -38.33
CA LEU A 269 -41.18 -76.44 -37.62
C LEU A 269 -42.22 -77.46 -38.12
N GLU A 270 -43.36 -77.02 -38.67
CA GLU A 270 -44.38 -77.94 -39.17
C GLU A 270 -43.92 -78.62 -40.47
N ILE A 271 -43.16 -77.93 -41.32
CA ILE A 271 -42.55 -78.53 -42.51
C ILE A 271 -41.49 -79.54 -42.07
N ARG A 272 -40.65 -79.20 -41.08
CA ARG A 272 -39.63 -80.11 -40.53
C ARG A 272 -40.23 -81.36 -39.90
N LYS A 273 -41.39 -81.26 -39.25
CA LYS A 273 -42.12 -82.42 -38.70
C LYS A 273 -42.74 -83.31 -39.78
N LYS A 274 -43.14 -82.72 -40.91
CA LYS A 274 -43.92 -83.40 -41.96
C LYS A 274 -43.06 -84.13 -42.99
N TYR A 275 -41.84 -83.66 -43.26
CA TYR A 275 -41.00 -84.18 -44.35
C TYR A 275 -39.63 -84.66 -43.84
N THR A 276 -39.16 -85.80 -44.36
CA THR A 276 -37.82 -86.33 -44.08
C THR A 276 -36.89 -86.05 -45.25
N PHE A 277 -35.83 -85.30 -44.99
CA PHE A 277 -34.87 -84.84 -46.01
C PHE A 277 -33.58 -85.65 -45.97
N ARG A 278 -32.99 -85.90 -47.14
CA ARG A 278 -31.68 -86.53 -47.26
C ARG A 278 -30.58 -85.52 -46.92
N ILE A 279 -29.52 -86.01 -46.28
CA ILE A 279 -28.34 -85.19 -46.00
C ILE A 279 -27.74 -84.73 -47.32
N ARG A 280 -27.61 -83.41 -47.49
CA ARG A 280 -26.84 -82.80 -48.57
C ARG A 280 -25.39 -82.72 -48.10
N GLU A 281 -24.45 -83.26 -48.87
CA GLU A 281 -23.01 -83.31 -48.54
C GLU A 281 -22.33 -81.93 -48.44
N THR A 282 -23.06 -80.83 -48.59
CA THR A 282 -22.55 -79.47 -48.42
C THR A 282 -22.40 -79.11 -46.93
N GLY A 283 -21.38 -79.68 -46.28
CA GLY A 283 -20.47 -79.11 -45.26
C GLY A 283 -20.92 -78.14 -44.15
N TYR A 284 -22.19 -77.78 -44.00
CA TYR A 284 -22.63 -76.82 -42.99
C TYR A 284 -23.81 -77.39 -42.21
N LYS A 285 -23.66 -77.35 -40.88
CA LYS A 285 -24.60 -77.71 -39.80
C LYS A 285 -26.05 -77.93 -40.24
N CYS A 286 -26.65 -79.05 -39.82
CA CYS A 286 -28.11 -79.16 -39.75
C CYS A 286 -28.64 -77.92 -39.03
N PHE A 287 -29.34 -77.06 -39.77
CA PHE A 287 -30.02 -75.83 -39.33
C PHE A 287 -29.19 -74.97 -38.36
N PRO A 288 -28.56 -73.87 -38.82
CA PRO A 288 -27.91 -72.93 -37.91
C PRO A 288 -28.92 -72.42 -36.88
N THR A 289 -28.83 -72.92 -35.65
CA THR A 289 -29.30 -72.19 -34.49
C THR A 289 -28.60 -70.84 -34.54
N ARG A 290 -29.40 -69.79 -34.73
CA ARG A 290 -28.98 -68.39 -34.78
C ARG A 290 -28.14 -68.13 -33.53
N SER A 291 -26.81 -68.13 -33.68
CA SER A 291 -25.92 -67.80 -32.57
C SER A 291 -26.23 -66.37 -32.18
N LEU A 292 -26.82 -66.18 -31.01
CA LEU A 292 -27.11 -64.86 -30.45
C LEU A 292 -25.82 -64.26 -29.85
N ILE A 293 -24.75 -64.31 -30.63
CA ILE A 293 -23.50 -63.60 -30.37
C ILE A 293 -23.55 -62.39 -31.28
N ASP A 294 -24.05 -61.29 -30.73
CA ASP A 294 -23.57 -59.92 -30.97
C ASP A 294 -24.46 -58.97 -30.16
N PHE A 295 -24.32 -59.02 -28.83
CA PHE A 295 -24.88 -58.01 -27.92
C PHE A 295 -23.87 -57.56 -26.86
N ASN A 296 -22.58 -57.87 -27.01
CA ASN A 296 -21.54 -57.54 -26.02
C ASN A 296 -20.56 -56.43 -26.40
N ASP A 297 -20.66 -55.83 -27.60
CA ASP A 297 -19.71 -54.79 -28.04
C ASP A 297 -20.22 -53.33 -27.92
N GLN A 298 -21.29 -53.07 -27.15
CA GLN A 298 -21.79 -51.70 -26.93
C GLN A 298 -21.95 -51.28 -25.45
N ILE A 299 -21.21 -51.89 -24.51
CA ILE A 299 -21.15 -51.40 -23.11
C ILE A 299 -19.70 -51.16 -22.67
N ALA A 300 -18.89 -50.60 -23.57
CA ALA A 300 -17.55 -50.08 -23.25
C ALA A 300 -17.28 -48.81 -24.06
N ASN A 301 -18.02 -47.73 -23.75
CA ASN A 301 -17.60 -46.33 -23.87
C ASN A 301 -18.54 -45.44 -23.06
#